data_AF-A0A2E9L080-F1
#
_entry.id   AF-A0A2E9L080-F1
#
_cell.length_a   1.000
_cell.length_b   1.000
_cell.length_c   1.000
_cell.angle_alpha   90.00
_cell.angle_beta   90.00
_cell.angle_gamma   90.00
#
_symmetry.space_group_name_H-M   'P 1'
#
loop_
_entity.id
_entity.type
_entity.pdbx_description
1 polymer ?
#
loop_
_entity_poly.entity_id
_entity_poly.type
_entity_poly.pdbx_seq_one_letter_code
_entity_poly.pdbx_strand_id
1 'polypeptide(L)'
;MEQESVEFELIKPDSDFLRENRTVPTLTWIGYSTFLWQYQGINLITDPHLTQRASPVNFLGPQILIDIVIISHNHYDHLDRKTVSALVE
;
A
#
# COMPACT_ATOMS: atom_id res chain seq x y z
N MET A 1 23.41 -2.98 18.71
CA MET A 1 22.04 -2.68 19.21
C MET A 1 21.21 -3.88 18.87
N GLU A 2 20.70 -4.58 19.87
CA GLU A 2 19.72 -5.66 19.61
C GLU A 2 18.42 -5.01 19.17
N GLN A 3 17.88 -5.49 18.05
CA GLN A 3 16.62 -5.01 17.50
C GLN A 3 15.51 -5.79 18.20
N GLU A 4 14.76 -5.13 19.07
CA GLU A 4 13.59 -5.75 19.70
C GLU A 4 12.47 -5.89 18.67
N SER A 5 11.90 -7.09 18.59
CA SER A 5 10.71 -7.34 17.78
C SER A 5 9.50 -6.71 18.47
N VAL A 6 8.85 -5.77 17.79
CA VAL A 6 7.56 -5.24 18.23
C VAL A 6 6.47 -5.99 17.47
N GLU A 7 5.58 -6.65 18.19
CA GLU A 7 4.39 -7.23 17.59
C GLU A 7 3.29 -6.18 17.49
N PHE A 8 2.68 -6.09 16.31
CA PHE A 8 1.53 -5.23 16.06
C PHE A 8 0.33 -6.10 15.72
N GLU A 9 -0.84 -5.72 16.24
CA GLU A 9 -2.08 -6.33 15.82
C GLU A 9 -2.33 -6.03 14.34
N LEU A 10 -2.50 -7.09 13.54
CA LEU A 10 -2.91 -6.96 12.15
C LEU A 10 -4.42 -6.70 12.11
N ILE A 11 -4.77 -5.45 11.86
CA ILE A 11 -6.16 -5.02 11.73
C ILE A 11 -6.64 -5.34 10.31
N LYS A 12 -7.86 -5.88 10.19
CA LYS A 12 -8.55 -5.99 8.90
C LYS A 12 -8.94 -4.58 8.44
N PRO A 13 -8.39 -4.03 7.34
CA PRO A 13 -8.83 -2.74 6.83
C PRO A 13 -10.30 -2.75 6.42
N ASP A 14 -10.95 -1.60 6.62
CA ASP A 14 -12.25 -1.29 6.05
C ASP A 14 -12.09 -1.03 4.55
N SER A 15 -12.24 -2.08 3.74
CA SER A 15 -12.01 -2.01 2.30
C SER A 15 -12.99 -1.09 1.58
N ASP A 16 -14.23 -1.00 2.05
CA ASP A 16 -15.27 -0.21 1.39
C ASP A 16 -15.01 1.27 1.65
N PHE A 17 -14.67 1.62 2.89
CA PHE A 17 -14.18 2.96 3.21
C PHE A 17 -12.96 3.33 2.36
N LEU A 18 -11.92 2.50 2.31
CA LEU A 18 -10.69 2.85 1.56
C LEU A 18 -10.95 3.01 0.05
N ARG A 19 -11.90 2.25 -0.52
CA ARG A 19 -12.30 2.39 -1.94
C ARG A 19 -13.03 3.68 -2.21
N GLU A 20 -13.99 4.04 -1.38
CA GLU A 20 -14.90 5.17 -1.59
C GLU A 20 -14.35 6.49 -1.05
N ASN A 21 -13.41 6.43 -0.11
CA ASN A 21 -12.86 7.61 0.53
C ASN A 21 -12.18 8.51 -0.49
N ARG A 22 -12.71 9.72 -0.63
CA ARG A 22 -12.13 10.80 -1.45
C ARG A 22 -12.01 12.11 -0.68
N THR A 23 -12.44 12.16 0.57
CA THR A 23 -12.63 13.40 1.32
C THR A 23 -11.93 13.40 2.67
N VAL A 24 -11.78 12.24 3.31
CA VAL A 24 -11.15 12.12 4.62
C VAL A 24 -9.65 11.85 4.41
N PRO A 25 -8.75 12.70 4.93
CA PRO A 25 -7.32 12.41 4.94
C PRO A 25 -7.03 11.13 5.73
N THR A 26 -6.39 10.15 5.10
CA THR A 26 -6.01 8.90 5.75
C THR A 26 -4.62 8.46 5.34
N LEU A 27 -3.92 7.84 6.30
CA LEU A 27 -2.65 7.17 6.05
C LEU A 27 -2.78 5.73 6.56
N THR A 28 -2.83 4.78 5.64
CA THR A 28 -2.96 3.35 5.94
C THR A 28 -1.62 2.67 5.74
N TRP A 29 -1.07 2.10 6.80
CA TRP A 29 0.12 1.26 6.72
C TRP A 29 -0.26 -0.13 6.22
N ILE A 30 0.26 -0.53 5.06
CA ILE A 30 -0.02 -1.84 4.45
C ILE A 30 1.01 -2.87 4.94
N GLY A 31 2.24 -2.44 5.17
CA GLY A 31 3.38 -3.26 5.60
C GLY A 31 4.67 -2.80 4.91
N TYR A 32 5.83 -3.18 5.46
CA TYR A 32 7.13 -2.66 5.00
C TYR A 32 7.13 -1.12 4.91
N SER A 33 7.67 -0.57 3.82
CA SER A 33 7.63 0.84 3.42
C SER A 33 6.39 1.20 2.59
N THR A 34 5.38 0.32 2.51
CA THR A 34 4.16 0.54 1.74
C THR A 34 3.07 1.22 2.57
N PHE A 35 2.70 2.44 2.15
CA PHE A 35 1.59 3.20 2.70
C PHE A 35 0.62 3.58 1.58
N LEU A 36 -0.69 3.50 1.87
CA LEU A 36 -1.72 4.18 1.09
C LEU A 36 -2.03 5.50 1.78
N TRP A 37 -1.83 6.59 1.07
CA TRP A 37 -2.18 7.93 1.51
C TRP A 37 -3.34 8.45 0.66
N GLN A 38 -4.47 8.73 1.30
CA GLN A 38 -5.62 9.35 0.66
C GLN A 38 -5.72 10.80 1.14
N TYR A 39 -5.63 11.76 0.23
CA TYR A 39 -5.66 13.18 0.57
C TYR A 39 -6.19 14.03 -0.58
N GLN A 40 -7.17 14.88 -0.29
CA GLN A 40 -7.81 15.76 -1.28
C GLN A 40 -8.29 15.02 -2.54
N GLY A 41 -8.85 13.81 -2.37
CA GLY A 41 -9.33 12.98 -3.47
C GLY A 41 -8.25 12.22 -4.23
N ILE A 42 -6.98 12.38 -3.86
CA ILE A 42 -5.84 11.69 -4.47
C ILE A 42 -5.47 10.47 -3.64
N ASN A 43 -5.27 9.34 -4.29
CA ASN A 43 -4.73 8.11 -3.72
C ASN A 43 -3.27 7.94 -4.15
N LEU A 44 -2.36 7.99 -3.19
CA LEU A 44 -0.92 7.80 -3.37
C LEU A 44 -0.47 6.53 -2.68
N ILE A 45 0.40 5.75 -3.34
CA ILE A 45 1.05 4.59 -2.73
C ILE A 45 2.58 4.73 -2.74
N THR A 46 3.23 4.38 -1.63
CA THR A 46 4.69 4.36 -1.51
C THR A 46 5.23 2.94 -1.66
N ASP A 47 6.40 2.79 -2.29
CA ASP A 47 7.21 1.57 -2.34
C ASP A 47 6.38 0.27 -2.35
N PRO A 48 5.50 0.08 -3.36
CA PRO A 48 4.50 -0.97 -3.30
C PRO A 48 5.18 -2.33 -3.41
N HIS A 49 5.19 -3.10 -2.33
CA HIS A 49 5.84 -4.42 -2.24
C HIS A 49 4.84 -5.50 -1.79
N LEU A 50 4.20 -6.15 -2.75
CA LEU A 50 3.06 -7.04 -2.50
C LEU A 50 3.30 -8.50 -2.95
N THR A 51 4.44 -8.86 -3.55
CA THR A 51 4.68 -10.23 -4.05
C THR A 51 4.78 -11.35 -3.02
N GLN A 52 5.19 -11.08 -1.77
CA GLN A 52 5.17 -12.10 -0.70
C GLN A 52 3.76 -12.31 -0.11
N ARG A 53 2.83 -11.40 -0.37
CA ARG A 53 1.40 -11.57 -0.07
C ARG A 53 0.71 -12.04 -1.36
N ALA A 54 -0.29 -12.91 -1.26
CA ALA A 54 -1.04 -13.35 -2.42
C ALA A 54 -1.97 -12.22 -2.92
N SER A 55 -1.39 -11.23 -3.60
CA SER A 55 -1.96 -10.35 -4.65
C SER A 55 -1.49 -8.90 -4.53
N PRO A 56 -1.27 -8.23 -5.67
CA PRO A 56 -1.07 -6.78 -5.71
C PRO A 56 -2.28 -5.96 -5.27
N VAL A 57 -3.47 -6.58 -5.07
CA VAL A 57 -4.67 -5.90 -4.51
C VAL A 57 -5.78 -6.83 -3.94
N ASN A 58 -5.61 -8.14 -3.69
CA ASN A 58 -6.77 -8.99 -3.30
C ASN A 58 -7.35 -8.70 -1.91
N PHE A 59 -6.58 -8.08 -1.00
CA PHE A 59 -7.14 -7.64 0.29
C PHE A 59 -7.99 -6.36 0.14
N LEU A 60 -7.67 -5.57 -0.87
CA LEU A 60 -8.42 -4.41 -1.35
C LEU A 60 -9.10 -4.82 -2.66
N GLY A 61 -10.10 -5.72 -2.62
CA GLY A 61 -10.85 -6.09 -3.84
C GLY A 61 -11.35 -4.87 -4.64
N PRO A 62 -12.10 -5.07 -5.74
CA PRO A 62 -11.89 -4.33 -7.00
C PRO A 62 -11.26 -2.93 -6.86
N GLN A 63 -9.98 -2.85 -7.25
CA GLN A 63 -9.20 -1.68 -7.66
C GLN A 63 -9.48 -0.36 -6.92
N ILE A 64 -8.80 -0.12 -5.80
CA ILE A 64 -8.54 1.27 -5.40
C ILE A 64 -7.75 1.91 -6.53
N LEU A 65 -8.33 2.93 -7.17
CA LEU A 65 -7.65 3.72 -8.19
C LEU A 65 -6.46 4.43 -7.53
N ILE A 66 -5.24 4.12 -7.94
CA ILE A 66 -4.02 4.79 -7.47
C ILE A 66 -3.64 5.86 -8.48
N ASP A 67 -3.52 7.10 -8.04
CA ASP A 67 -3.16 8.24 -8.87
C ASP A 67 -1.64 8.43 -8.95
N ILE A 68 -0.95 8.18 -7.84
CA ILE A 68 0.48 8.43 -7.69
C ILE A 68 1.17 7.21 -7.08
N VAL A 69 2.22 6.72 -7.73
CA VAL A 69 3.15 5.74 -7.16
C VAL A 69 4.47 6.44 -6.87
N ILE A 70 4.92 6.39 -5.62
CA ILE A 70 6.25 6.88 -5.21
C ILE A 70 7.15 5.67 -4.99
N ILE A 71 8.29 5.67 -5.68
CA ILE A 71 9.37 4.72 -5.43
C ILE A 71 10.55 5.52 -4.85
N SER A 72 10.94 5.21 -3.63
CA SER A 72 12.02 5.89 -2.92
C SER A 72 13.39 5.54 -3.53
N HIS A 73 13.64 4.26 -3.81
CA HIS A 73 14.88 3.79 -4.43
C HIS A 73 14.74 2.37 -5.02
N ASN A 74 15.78 1.90 -5.72
CA ASN A 74 15.81 0.63 -6.45
C ASN A 74 16.51 -0.49 -5.66
N HIS A 75 15.98 -0.83 -4.49
CA HIS A 75 16.30 -2.09 -3.80
C HIS A 75 15.08 -3.00 -3.74
N TYR A 76 15.30 -4.31 -3.61
CA TYR A 76 14.24 -5.32 -3.74
C TYR A 76 13.11 -5.17 -2.72
N ASP A 77 13.38 -4.63 -1.55
CA ASP A 77 12.43 -4.35 -0.47
C ASP A 77 11.61 -3.07 -0.67
N HIS A 78 11.99 -2.22 -1.65
CA HIS A 78 11.29 -0.98 -2.00
C HIS A 78 10.76 -0.95 -3.45
N LEU A 79 11.35 -1.75 -4.34
CA LEU A 79 10.93 -1.89 -5.74
C LEU A 79 10.59 -3.34 -6.07
N ASP A 80 9.33 -3.69 -5.86
CA ASP A 80 8.78 -4.94 -6.37
C ASP A 80 8.28 -4.75 -7.79
N ARG A 81 9.10 -5.19 -8.75
CA ARG A 81 8.79 -5.07 -10.18
C ARG A 81 7.45 -5.71 -10.57
N LYS A 82 7.06 -6.83 -9.94
CA LYS A 82 5.78 -7.49 -10.29
C LYS A 82 4.61 -6.68 -9.78
N THR A 83 4.71 -6.14 -8.57
CA THR A 83 3.68 -5.26 -8.00
C THR A 83 3.53 -3.99 -8.83
N VAL A 84 4.64 -3.33 -9.18
CA VAL A 84 4.61 -2.12 -10.01
C VAL A 84 4.02 -2.41 -11.39
N SER A 85 4.36 -3.54 -12.02
CA SER A 85 3.81 -3.90 -13.34
C SER A 85 2.28 -4.07 -13.27
N ALA A 86 1.76 -4.68 -12.21
CA ALA A 86 0.33 -4.90 -12.01
C ALA A 86 -0.47 -3.63 -11.69
N LEU A 87 0.19 -2.51 -11.33
CA LEU A 87 -0.46 -1.22 -11.10
C LEU A 87 -0.65 -0.40 -12.38
N VAL A 88 0.05 -0.77 -13.47
CA VAL A 88 0.05 -0.04 -14.74
C VAL A 88 -0.88 -0.71 -15.77
N GLU A 89 -1.30 -1.95 -15.53
CA GLU A 89 -2.28 -2.69 -16.33
C GLU A 89 -3.73 -2.31 -15.98
#